data_AF-A0A1F4DGI5-F1
#
_entry.id   AF-A0A1F4DGI5-F1
#
_cell.length_a   1.000
_cell.length_b   1.000
_cell.length_c   1.000
_cell.angle_alpha   90.00
_cell.angle_beta   90.00
_cell.angle_gamma   90.00
#
_symmetry.space_group_name_H-M   'P 1'
#
loop_
_entity.id
_entity.type
_entity.pdbx_description
1 polymer ?
#
loop_
_entity_poly.entity_id
_entity_poly.type
_entity_poly.pdbx_seq_one_letter_code
_entity_poly.pdbx_strand_id
1 'polypeptide(L)'
;MMTPHTVQQLLQVFRHFRDNHASGMPLHRSYREAVRAVKDAHAVTYQTVGDGCRRRLGLKDISELYELLAAWVKGDPHGLARQLKDNSDPSAHAEIDQFFLGTQPALVENRKIPAKALSQDDSEALSFRMPSNDARMLRALAELEGVSVGELTARFVCEAVRNRITVVARGIIKKAEAHA
;
A
#
# COMPACT_ATOMS: atom_id res chain seq x y z
N MET A 1 -11.24 5.10 23.87
CA MET A 1 -10.73 3.82 23.35
C MET A 1 -11.58 3.43 22.15
N MET A 2 -10.97 3.04 21.04
CA MET A 2 -11.68 2.67 19.81
C MET A 2 -12.30 1.27 19.94
N THR A 3 -13.53 1.12 19.45
CA THR A 3 -14.21 -0.17 19.36
C THR A 3 -13.63 -1.04 18.23
N PRO A 4 -13.80 -2.37 18.27
CA PRO A 4 -13.39 -3.25 17.18
C PRO A 4 -13.95 -2.83 15.81
N HIS A 5 -15.21 -2.38 15.77
CA HIS A 5 -15.83 -1.87 14.54
C HIS A 5 -15.13 -0.61 14.00
N THR A 6 -14.73 0.31 14.87
CA THR A 6 -13.96 1.50 14.46
C THR A 6 -12.60 1.09 13.91
N VAL A 7 -11.92 0.14 14.56
CA VAL A 7 -10.64 -0.40 14.09
C VAL A 7 -10.80 -1.00 12.69
N GLN A 8 -11.84 -1.80 12.45
CA GLN A 8 -12.13 -2.36 11.12
C GLN A 8 -12.28 -1.30 10.04
N GLN A 9 -13.01 -0.21 10.32
CA GLN A 9 -13.14 0.92 9.40
C GLN A 9 -11.78 1.55 9.08
N LEU A 10 -10.94 1.75 10.10
CA LEU A 10 -9.59 2.31 9.93
C LEU A 10 -8.68 1.39 9.11
N LEU A 11 -8.69 0.09 9.39
CA LEU A 11 -7.93 -0.90 8.63
C LEU A 11 -8.37 -0.94 7.16
N GLN A 12 -9.66 -0.75 6.89
CA GLN A 12 -10.16 -0.59 5.50
C GLN A 12 -9.66 0.70 4.85
N VAL A 13 -9.67 1.84 5.57
CA VAL A 13 -9.08 3.09 5.07
C VAL A 13 -7.62 2.88 4.70
N PHE A 14 -6.85 2.23 5.57
CA PHE A 14 -5.42 1.98 5.35
C PHE A 14 -5.18 1.05 4.16
N ARG A 15 -6.00 0.00 3.99
CA ARG A 15 -5.96 -0.87 2.81
C ARG A 15 -6.19 -0.08 1.52
N HIS A 16 -7.29 0.68 1.45
CA HIS A 16 -7.59 1.51 0.27
C HIS A 16 -6.53 2.57 0.01
N PHE A 17 -6.00 3.18 1.07
CA PHE A 17 -4.92 4.16 0.96
C PHE A 17 -3.68 3.52 0.32
N ARG A 18 -3.26 2.34 0.79
CA ARG A 18 -2.11 1.63 0.24
C ARG A 18 -2.32 1.27 -1.23
N ASP A 19 -3.50 0.76 -1.57
CA ASP A 19 -3.83 0.36 -2.94
C ASP A 19 -3.86 1.58 -3.89
N ASN A 20 -4.43 2.70 -3.44
CA ASN A 20 -4.42 3.96 -4.19
C ASN A 20 -2.99 4.50 -4.35
N HIS A 21 -2.18 4.49 -3.29
CA HIS A 21 -0.79 4.95 -3.35
C HIS A 21 0.07 4.08 -4.28
N ALA A 22 -0.11 2.75 -4.22
CA ALA A 22 0.56 1.80 -5.10
C ALA A 22 0.18 1.99 -6.58
N SER A 23 -0.97 2.61 -6.88
CA SER A 23 -1.37 2.98 -8.24
C SER A 23 -0.75 4.31 -8.72
N GLY A 24 0.21 4.88 -7.98
CA GLY A 24 0.87 6.15 -8.31
C GLY A 24 0.10 7.39 -7.87
N MET A 25 -0.95 7.26 -7.05
CA MET A 25 -1.71 8.40 -6.57
C MET A 25 -0.96 9.14 -5.43
N PRO A 26 -0.91 10.50 -5.43
CA PRO A 26 -0.29 11.26 -4.35
C PRO A 26 -0.93 11.00 -2.98
N LEU A 27 -0.13 10.96 -1.91
CA LEU A 27 -0.54 10.63 -0.53
C LEU A 27 -1.88 11.25 -0.11
N HIS A 28 -2.01 12.57 -0.23
CA HIS A 28 -3.23 13.29 0.18
C HIS A 28 -4.47 12.84 -0.61
N ARG A 29 -4.33 12.59 -1.92
CA ARG A 29 -5.43 12.12 -2.76
C ARG A 29 -5.76 10.67 -2.43
N SER A 30 -4.75 9.81 -2.25
CA SER A 30 -4.91 8.41 -1.86
C SER A 30 -5.71 8.27 -0.56
N TYR A 31 -5.40 9.11 0.42
CA TYR A 31 -6.10 9.14 1.70
C TYR A 31 -7.55 9.62 1.56
N ARG A 32 -7.76 10.75 0.87
CA ARG A 32 -9.11 11.30 0.67
C ARG A 32 -10.04 10.32 -0.04
N GLU A 33 -9.56 9.64 -1.10
CA GLU A 33 -10.36 8.64 -1.80
C GLU A 33 -10.58 7.39 -0.93
N ALA A 34 -9.62 6.98 -0.10
CA ALA A 34 -9.79 5.88 0.84
C ALA A 34 -10.86 6.17 1.90
N VAL A 35 -10.86 7.38 2.46
CA VAL A 35 -11.89 7.82 3.42
C VAL A 35 -13.27 7.87 2.76
N ARG A 36 -13.36 8.33 1.51
CA ARG A 36 -14.63 8.31 0.74
C ARG A 36 -15.15 6.89 0.53
N ALA A 37 -14.29 5.96 0.13
CA ALA A 37 -14.67 4.56 -0.07
C ALA A 37 -15.26 3.93 1.21
N VAL A 38 -14.62 4.15 2.36
CA VAL A 38 -15.10 3.62 3.64
C VAL A 38 -16.37 4.33 4.11
N LYS A 39 -16.46 5.65 3.94
CA LYS A 39 -17.67 6.43 4.20
C LYS A 39 -18.87 5.81 3.48
N ASP A 40 -18.72 5.56 2.18
CA ASP A 40 -19.79 5.04 1.34
C ASP A 40 -20.13 3.58 1.71
N ALA A 41 -19.13 2.75 2.01
CA ALA A 41 -19.32 1.35 2.38
C ALA A 41 -20.00 1.15 3.75
N HIS A 42 -19.78 2.06 4.70
CA HIS A 42 -20.34 1.96 6.06
C HIS A 42 -21.51 2.91 6.30
N ALA A 43 -21.94 3.68 5.28
CA ALA A 43 -22.98 4.70 5.39
C ALA A 43 -22.76 5.70 6.55
N VAL A 44 -21.50 6.03 6.85
CA VAL A 44 -21.11 7.00 7.86
C VAL A 44 -20.73 8.34 7.22
N THR A 45 -20.44 9.37 8.02
CA THR A 45 -19.96 10.64 7.46
C THR A 45 -18.45 10.62 7.22
N TYR A 46 -17.98 11.44 6.27
CA TYR A 46 -16.54 11.63 6.04
C TYR A 46 -15.83 12.11 7.32
N GLN A 47 -16.51 12.98 8.09
CA GLN A 47 -16.00 13.50 9.36
C GLN A 47 -15.84 12.40 10.40
N THR A 48 -16.76 11.42 10.47
CA THR A 48 -16.67 10.29 11.40
C THR A 48 -15.42 9.44 11.13
N VAL A 49 -15.17 9.12 9.86
CA VAL A 49 -13.97 8.35 9.47
C VAL A 49 -12.70 9.17 9.68
N GLY A 50 -12.70 10.45 9.29
CA GLY A 50 -11.58 11.36 9.51
C GLY A 50 -11.26 11.58 10.99
N ASP A 51 -12.28 11.66 11.85
CA ASP A 51 -12.12 11.74 13.31
C ASP A 51 -11.49 10.45 13.86
N GLY A 52 -11.91 9.29 13.33
CA GLY A 52 -11.27 8.00 13.59
C GLY A 52 -9.79 7.99 13.26
N CYS A 53 -9.44 8.41 12.04
CA CYS A 53 -8.06 8.45 11.56
C CYS A 53 -7.16 9.52 12.22
N ARG A 54 -7.72 10.44 13.02
CA ARG A 54 -6.92 11.47 13.71
C ARG A 54 -7.14 11.44 15.21
N ARG A 55 -8.29 11.92 15.68
CA ARG A 55 -8.54 12.11 17.11
C ARG A 55 -8.59 10.79 17.86
N ARG A 56 -9.24 9.77 17.30
CA ARG A 56 -9.36 8.46 17.97
C ARG A 56 -8.09 7.63 17.92
N LEU A 57 -7.21 7.93 16.96
CA LEU A 57 -5.82 7.46 16.95
C LEU A 57 -4.92 8.27 17.89
N GLY A 58 -5.42 9.27 18.61
CA GLY A 58 -4.59 10.06 19.54
C GLY A 58 -3.61 11.01 18.84
N LEU A 59 -3.81 11.31 17.55
CA LEU A 59 -2.98 12.24 16.78
C LEU A 59 -3.48 13.67 16.97
N LYS A 60 -2.56 14.63 17.11
CA LYS A 60 -2.94 16.04 17.32
C LYS A 60 -3.26 16.73 16.00
N ASP A 61 -2.51 16.38 14.96
CA ASP A 61 -2.69 16.92 13.62
C ASP A 61 -2.82 15.83 12.54
N ILE A 62 -3.42 16.19 11.41
CA ILE A 62 -3.51 15.31 10.25
C ILE A 62 -2.14 15.04 9.60
N SER A 63 -1.15 15.93 9.78
CA SER A 63 0.21 15.73 9.27
C SER A 63 0.88 14.52 9.92
N GLU A 64 0.64 14.29 11.22
CA GLU A 64 1.14 13.10 11.93
C GLU A 64 0.59 11.81 11.31
N LEU A 65 -0.68 11.82 10.88
CA LEU A 65 -1.25 10.68 10.17
C LEU A 65 -0.53 10.46 8.83
N TYR A 66 -0.28 11.52 8.07
CA TYR A 66 0.41 11.41 6.79
C TYR A 66 1.84 10.91 6.94
N GLU A 67 2.55 11.29 8.00
CA GLU A 67 3.88 10.78 8.31
C GLU A 67 3.85 9.27 8.60
N LEU A 68 2.93 8.82 9.45
CA LEU A 68 2.74 7.40 9.75
C LEU A 68 2.35 6.59 8.51
N LEU A 69 1.44 7.11 7.70
CA LEU A 69 1.03 6.48 6.45
C LEU A 69 2.17 6.42 5.42
N ALA A 70 2.97 7.48 5.32
CA ALA A 70 4.13 7.53 4.44
C ALA A 70 5.24 6.56 4.87
N ALA A 71 5.51 6.46 6.17
CA ALA A 71 6.44 5.48 6.72
C ALA A 71 5.96 4.04 6.44
N TRP A 72 4.67 3.78 6.66
CA TRP A 72 4.08 2.46 6.42
C TRP A 72 4.19 2.01 4.97
N VAL A 73 3.85 2.86 3.99
CA VAL A 73 3.98 2.49 2.57
C VAL A 73 5.43 2.39 2.10
N LYS A 74 6.39 2.94 2.86
CA LYS A 74 7.83 2.76 2.65
C LYS A 74 8.39 1.52 3.35
N GLY A 75 7.54 0.72 4.01
CA GLY A 75 7.92 -0.54 4.63
C GLY A 75 8.10 -0.50 6.15
N ASP A 76 7.82 0.62 6.82
CA ASP A 76 7.84 0.73 8.28
C ASP A 76 6.41 0.81 8.86
N PRO A 77 5.79 -0.34 9.19
CA PRO A 77 4.45 -0.36 9.79
C PRO A 77 4.44 -0.01 11.29
N HIS A 78 5.58 0.03 11.97
CA HIS A 78 5.63 -0.04 13.43
C HIS A 78 4.93 1.13 14.12
N GLY A 79 5.16 2.35 13.63
CA GLY A 79 4.52 3.55 14.17
C GLY A 79 3.00 3.50 14.07
N LEU A 80 2.48 3.15 12.89
CA LEU A 80 1.03 3.12 12.65
C LEU A 80 0.35 1.96 13.41
N ALA A 81 0.98 0.79 13.44
CA ALA A 81 0.49 -0.37 14.17
C ALA A 81 0.43 -0.10 15.68
N ARG A 82 1.49 0.49 16.24
CA ARG A 82 1.54 0.88 17.64
C ARG A 82 0.44 1.88 17.97
N GLN A 83 0.30 2.94 17.16
CA GLN A 83 -0.71 3.96 17.40
C GLN A 83 -2.14 3.40 17.41
N LEU A 84 -2.42 2.42 16.52
CA LEU A 84 -3.69 1.69 16.52
C LEU A 84 -3.91 0.92 17.81
N LYS A 85 -2.93 0.09 18.23
CA LYS A 85 -3.05 -0.77 19.41
C LYS A 85 -3.17 0.02 20.71
N ASP A 86 -2.38 1.08 20.85
CA ASP A 86 -2.37 1.94 22.04
C ASP A 86 -3.71 2.67 22.25
N ASN A 87 -4.50 2.84 21.18
CA ASN A 87 -5.77 3.58 21.22
C ASN A 87 -7.01 2.71 20.98
N SER A 88 -6.85 1.40 20.78
CA SER A 88 -7.94 0.45 20.57
C SER A 88 -8.18 -0.46 21.77
N ASP A 89 -9.37 -1.06 21.80
CA ASP A 89 -9.66 -2.17 22.69
C ASP A 89 -8.68 -3.35 22.43
N PRO A 90 -8.15 -4.01 23.48
CA PRO A 90 -7.28 -5.19 23.34
C PRO A 90 -7.87 -6.32 22.50
N SER A 91 -9.20 -6.46 22.48
CA SER A 91 -9.89 -7.45 21.64
C SER A 91 -9.64 -7.26 20.14
N ALA A 92 -9.26 -6.06 19.71
CA ALA A 92 -8.95 -5.76 18.31
C ALA A 92 -7.47 -5.96 17.94
N HIS A 93 -6.60 -6.22 18.93
CA HIS A 93 -5.14 -6.28 18.72
C HIS A 93 -4.72 -7.40 17.77
N ALA A 94 -5.38 -8.55 17.83
CA ALA A 94 -5.09 -9.67 16.94
C ALA A 94 -5.38 -9.32 15.47
N GLU A 95 -6.48 -8.60 15.20
CA GLU A 95 -6.83 -8.14 13.85
C GLU A 95 -5.82 -7.11 13.33
N ILE A 96 -5.39 -6.19 14.21
CA ILE A 96 -4.36 -5.20 13.89
C ILE A 96 -3.05 -5.89 13.52
N ASP A 97 -2.59 -6.85 14.34
CA ASP A 97 -1.36 -7.59 14.08
C ASP A 97 -1.43 -8.36 12.76
N GLN A 98 -2.55 -9.04 12.51
CA GLN A 98 -2.76 -9.77 11.26
C GLN A 98 -2.72 -8.85 10.03
N PHE A 99 -3.31 -7.65 10.13
CA PHE A 99 -3.26 -6.66 9.06
C PHE A 99 -1.83 -6.24 8.73
N PHE A 100 -1.00 -5.95 9.74
CA PHE A 100 0.37 -5.50 9.52
C PHE A 100 1.34 -6.62 9.14
N LEU A 101 1.09 -7.86 9.60
CA LEU A 101 1.85 -9.04 9.15
C LEU A 101 1.64 -9.34 7.66
N GLY A 102 0.40 -9.22 7.18
CA GLY A 102 0.07 -9.45 5.76
C GLY A 102 0.46 -8.29 4.82
N THR A 103 0.94 -7.17 5.38
CA THR A 103 1.30 -5.97 4.63
C THR A 103 2.78 -5.60 4.70
N GLN A 104 3.61 -6.35 5.43
CA GLN A 104 5.05 -6.29 5.23
C GLN A 104 5.32 -6.59 3.75
N PRO A 105 6.08 -5.75 3.02
CA PRO A 105 6.77 -6.29 1.86
C PRO A 105 7.52 -7.49 2.43
N ALA A 106 7.31 -8.68 1.84
CA ALA A 106 8.26 -9.75 2.07
C ALA A 106 9.62 -9.07 2.00
N LEU A 107 10.42 -9.16 3.06
CA LEU A 107 11.82 -8.80 2.98
C LEU A 107 12.33 -9.71 1.87
N VAL A 108 12.25 -9.22 0.63
CA VAL A 108 12.94 -9.78 -0.49
C VAL A 108 14.35 -9.44 -0.08
N GLU A 109 14.96 -10.39 0.63
CA GLU A 109 16.40 -10.55 0.64
C GLU A 109 16.86 -10.05 -0.72
N ASN A 110 17.83 -9.14 -0.71
CA ASN A 110 18.58 -8.78 -1.90
C ASN A 110 19.13 -10.07 -2.54
N ARG A 111 18.26 -10.83 -3.22
CA ARG A 111 18.61 -11.63 -4.38
C ARG A 111 18.99 -10.54 -5.35
N LYS A 112 20.26 -10.15 -5.26
CA LYS A 112 21.06 -9.80 -6.42
C LYS A 112 20.61 -10.78 -7.48
N ILE A 113 19.68 -10.36 -8.32
CA ILE A 113 19.41 -11.05 -9.56
C ILE A 113 20.78 -11.01 -10.20
N PRO A 114 21.49 -12.14 -10.35
CA PRO A 114 22.75 -12.11 -11.05
C PRO A 114 22.43 -11.47 -12.40
N ALA A 115 23.15 -10.41 -12.76
CA ALA A 115 22.95 -9.60 -13.96
C ALA A 115 23.21 -10.38 -15.27
N LYS A 116 22.95 -11.69 -15.26
CA LYS A 116 23.32 -12.67 -16.28
C LYS A 116 22.27 -13.78 -16.48
N ALA A 117 21.01 -13.55 -16.12
CA ALA A 117 19.94 -14.55 -16.27
C ALA A 117 18.67 -14.01 -16.97
N LEU A 118 18.80 -13.03 -17.85
CA LEU A 118 17.83 -12.79 -18.92
C LEU A 118 18.53 -13.10 -20.23
N SER A 119 18.55 -14.37 -20.60
CA SER A 119 18.76 -14.77 -21.98
C SER A 119 17.77 -13.99 -22.83
N GLN A 120 18.21 -13.31 -23.88
CA GLN A 120 17.35 -12.48 -24.75
C GLN A 120 16.21 -13.26 -25.44
N ASP A 121 16.19 -14.59 -25.33
CA ASP A 121 15.26 -15.47 -26.05
C ASP A 121 13.83 -15.52 -25.51
N ASP A 122 13.54 -15.07 -24.27
CA ASP A 122 12.18 -15.15 -23.67
C ASP A 122 11.60 -13.78 -23.22
N SER A 123 12.18 -12.66 -23.67
CA SER A 123 11.71 -11.32 -23.29
C SER A 123 10.84 -10.67 -24.38
N GLU A 124 9.63 -10.24 -24.01
CA GLU A 124 8.76 -9.44 -24.88
C GLU A 124 9.00 -7.94 -24.68
N ALA A 125 9.15 -7.20 -25.79
CA ALA A 125 9.34 -5.75 -25.76
C ALA A 125 8.00 -5.01 -25.66
N LEU A 126 7.79 -4.31 -24.54
CA LEU A 126 6.60 -3.48 -24.32
C LEU A 126 6.95 -2.00 -24.44
N SER A 127 6.13 -1.26 -25.20
CA SER A 127 6.25 0.19 -25.34
C SER A 127 5.05 0.90 -24.73
N PHE A 128 5.31 1.92 -23.90
CA PHE A 128 4.27 2.72 -23.27
C PHE A 128 4.70 4.18 -23.15
N ARG A 129 3.72 5.06 -22.91
CA ARG A 129 3.97 6.48 -22.67
C ARG A 129 3.81 6.79 -21.19
N MET A 130 4.66 7.68 -20.69
CA MET A 130 4.57 8.21 -19.34
C MET A 130 4.63 9.74 -19.34
N PRO A 131 4.08 10.42 -18.32
CA PRO A 131 4.24 11.85 -18.14
C PRO A 131 5.71 12.26 -18.15
N SER A 132 6.00 13.42 -18.73
CA SER A 132 7.39 13.91 -18.90
C SER A 132 8.11 14.15 -17.57
N ASN A 133 7.38 14.51 -16.51
CA ASN A 133 7.93 14.67 -15.17
C ASN A 133 8.40 13.33 -14.58
N ASP A 134 7.55 12.31 -14.66
CA ASP A 134 7.85 10.96 -14.14
C ASP A 134 9.01 10.34 -14.92
N ALA A 135 9.08 10.57 -16.24
CA ALA A 135 10.21 10.14 -17.07
C ALA A 135 11.54 10.76 -16.63
N ARG A 136 11.53 12.03 -16.21
CA ARG A 136 12.73 12.70 -15.68
C ARG A 136 13.15 12.11 -14.34
N MET A 137 12.19 11.89 -13.44
CA MET A 137 12.46 11.28 -12.14
C MET A 137 13.02 9.87 -12.28
N LEU A 138 12.45 9.07 -13.19
CA LEU A 138 12.93 7.71 -13.46
C LEU A 138 14.36 7.70 -14.00
N ARG A 139 14.71 8.63 -14.90
CA ARG A 139 16.10 8.77 -15.39
C ARG A 139 17.07 9.12 -14.27
N ALA A 140 16.71 10.10 -13.44
CA ALA A 140 17.53 10.48 -12.30
C ALA A 140 17.74 9.31 -11.33
N LEU A 141 16.70 8.53 -11.07
CA LEU A 141 16.80 7.36 -10.20
C LEU A 141 17.67 6.25 -10.80
N ALA A 142 17.55 6.01 -12.11
CA ALA A 142 18.39 5.04 -12.82
C ALA A 142 19.88 5.44 -12.77
N GLU A 143 20.19 6.73 -12.94
CA GLU A 143 21.54 7.26 -12.80
C GLU A 143 22.09 7.08 -11.38
N LEU A 144 21.28 7.39 -10.35
CA LEU A 144 21.68 7.21 -8.94
C LEU A 144 21.93 5.75 -8.58
N GLU A 145 21.15 4.82 -9.15
CA GLU A 145 21.30 3.37 -8.94
C GLU A 145 22.37 2.74 -9.86
N GLY A 146 22.93 3.48 -10.82
CA GLY A 146 23.92 2.97 -11.77
C GLY A 146 23.38 1.91 -12.72
N VAL A 147 22.08 1.93 -13.01
CA VAL A 147 21.39 0.96 -13.89
C VAL A 147 20.77 1.66 -15.10
N SER A 148 20.42 0.90 -16.13
CA SER A 148 19.70 1.48 -17.28
C SER A 148 18.24 1.81 -16.93
N VAL A 149 17.67 2.81 -17.59
CA VAL A 149 16.23 3.15 -17.44
C VAL A 149 15.36 1.94 -17.77
N GLY A 150 15.72 1.18 -18.81
CA GLY A 150 14.98 -0.02 -19.22
C GLY A 150 15.01 -1.10 -18.14
N GLU A 151 16.16 -1.33 -17.51
CA GLU A 151 16.31 -2.30 -16.42
C GLU A 151 15.53 -1.88 -15.17
N LEU A 152 15.61 -0.61 -14.79
CA LEU A 152 14.86 -0.09 -13.64
C LEU A 152 13.34 -0.16 -13.90
N THR A 153 12.91 0.18 -15.11
CA THR A 153 11.52 0.04 -15.55
C THR A 153 11.07 -1.42 -15.49
N ALA A 154 11.87 -2.34 -16.03
CA ALA A 154 11.55 -3.76 -16.03
C ALA A 154 11.41 -4.30 -14.61
N ARG A 155 12.26 -3.87 -13.66
CA ARG A 155 12.15 -4.22 -12.24
C ARG A 155 10.81 -3.77 -11.67
N PHE A 156 10.45 -2.49 -11.81
CA PHE A 156 9.19 -1.95 -11.29
C PHE A 156 7.96 -2.62 -11.93
N VAL A 157 7.96 -2.79 -13.25
CA VAL A 157 6.84 -3.40 -13.97
C VAL A 157 6.69 -4.87 -13.57
N CYS A 158 7.78 -5.65 -13.54
CA CYS A 158 7.72 -7.06 -13.13
C CYS A 158 7.18 -7.22 -11.71
N GLU A 159 7.65 -6.38 -10.78
CA GLU A 159 7.19 -6.39 -9.39
C GLU A 159 5.69 -6.04 -9.30
N ALA A 160 5.28 -4.95 -9.94
CA ALA A 160 3.89 -4.51 -9.96
C ALA A 160 2.96 -5.56 -10.57
N VAL A 161 3.34 -6.20 -11.69
CA VAL A 161 2.56 -7.25 -12.35
C VAL A 161 2.43 -8.47 -11.44
N ARG A 162 3.51 -8.97 -10.83
CA ARG A 162 3.46 -10.12 -9.91
C ARG A 162 2.57 -9.85 -8.70
N ASN A 163 2.69 -8.65 -8.12
CA ASN A 163 1.85 -8.22 -7.01
C ASN A 163 0.38 -8.17 -7.43
N ARG A 164 0.09 -7.63 -8.62
CA ARG A 164 -1.28 -7.54 -9.14
C ARG A 164 -1.90 -8.90 -9.44
N ILE A 165 -1.15 -9.81 -10.07
CA ILE A 165 -1.60 -11.18 -10.34
C ILE A 165 -1.92 -11.90 -9.03
N THR A 166 -1.08 -11.77 -8.01
CA THR A 166 -1.30 -12.38 -6.69
C THR A 166 -2.61 -11.91 -6.05
N VAL A 167 -2.90 -10.59 -6.13
CA VAL A 167 -4.14 -10.02 -5.63
C VAL A 167 -5.36 -10.53 -6.41
N VAL A 168 -5.28 -10.58 -7.74
CA VAL A 168 -6.36 -11.07 -8.60
C VAL A 168 -6.63 -12.56 -8.37
N ALA A 169 -5.58 -13.39 -8.32
CA ALA A 169 -5.68 -14.83 -8.08
C ALA A 169 -6.34 -15.13 -6.73
N ARG A 170 -5.95 -14.42 -5.66
CA ARG A 170 -6.59 -14.53 -4.33
C ARG A 170 -8.06 -14.12 -4.35
N GLY A 171 -8.43 -13.14 -5.17
CA GLY A 171 -9.82 -12.73 -5.36
C GLY A 171 -10.68 -13.76 -6.10
N ILE A 172 -10.08 -14.48 -7.06
CA ILE A 172 -10.76 -15.55 -7.81
C ILE A 172 -10.99 -16.77 -6.91
N ILE A 173 -9.99 -17.18 -6.14
CA ILE A 173 -10.10 -18.32 -5.19
C ILE A 173 -11.21 -18.06 -4.16
N LYS A 174 -11.23 -16.87 -3.55
CA LYS A 174 -12.28 -16.49 -2.59
C LYS A 174 -13.69 -16.46 -3.19
N LYS A 175 -13.82 -16.14 -4.48
CA LYS A 175 -15.12 -16.19 -5.17
C LYS A 175 -15.54 -17.63 -5.49
N ALA A 176 -14.60 -18.51 -5.80
CA ALA A 176 -14.89 -19.92 -6.05
C ALA A 176 -15.34 -20.65 -4.78
N GLU A 177 -14.73 -20.34 -3.63
CA GLU A 177 -15.12 -20.90 -2.32
C GLU A 177 -16.45 -20.36 -1.78
N ALA A 178 -16.90 -19.19 -2.23
CA ALA A 178 -18.19 -18.60 -1.84
C ALA A 178 -19.39 -19.13 -2.66
N HIS A 179 -19.13 -19.93 -3.71
CA HIS A 179 -20.12 -20.51 -4.61
C HIS A 179 -20.10 -22.05 -4.62
N ALA A 180 -19.32 -22.68 -3.75
CA ALA A 180 -19.31 -24.12 -3.48
C ALA A 180 -19.99 -24.39 -2.13
#